data_AF-A0A8J7VCV9-F1
#
_entry.id   AF-A0A8J7VCV9-F1
#
_cell.length_a   1.000
_cell.length_b   1.000
_cell.length_c   1.000
_cell.angle_alpha   90.00
_cell.angle_beta   90.00
_cell.angle_gamma   90.00
#
_symmetry.space_group_name_H-M   'P 1'
#
loop_
_entity.id
_entity.type
_entity.pdbx_description
1 polymer ?
#
loop_
_entity_poly.entity_id
_entity_poly.type
_entity_poly.pdbx_seq_one_letter_code
_entity_poly.pdbx_strand_id
1 'polypeptide(L)'
;MKPLHRLLLLALACLGGVSASAAESFPLTDDFVAYMKSVTNPHDFGRRDGKFFPYSTRYGRRIGYGRAVGDTALYRAGETPAAADQHLRSGLAATAAELATWLAREFPDRPFAALDRTQQELLVDHAYTEGVAQVNRAFAAAVLRADWDALLDDHLYVRGLGNWPDTIKNRAFGQRWIYGDKTKALRPLPRAG
;
A
#
# COMPACT_ATOMS: atom_id res chain seq x y z
N MET A 1 60.16 21.88 46.43
CA MET A 1 58.96 22.00 47.27
C MET A 1 57.77 22.33 46.37
N LYS A 2 56.83 21.35 46.22
CA LYS A 2 55.43 21.35 45.68
C LYS A 2 55.05 22.18 44.43
N PRO A 3 54.01 21.77 43.64
CA PRO A 3 53.70 20.45 43.05
C PRO A 3 53.36 20.58 41.52
N LEU A 4 53.58 19.57 40.65
CA LEU A 4 52.64 18.52 40.22
C LEU A 4 51.19 19.01 39.92
N HIS A 5 50.73 18.79 38.67
CA HIS A 5 49.36 18.50 38.17
C HIS A 5 48.93 19.34 36.95
N ARG A 6 48.81 18.69 35.78
CA ARG A 6 47.56 18.68 34.97
C ARG A 6 47.71 17.75 33.76
N LEU A 7 47.05 16.60 33.88
CA LEU A 7 46.59 15.77 32.76
C LEU A 7 45.69 16.62 31.85
N LEU A 8 45.83 16.45 30.53
CA LEU A 8 44.75 16.73 29.59
C LEU A 8 44.47 15.43 28.81
N LEU A 9 43.43 14.71 29.25
CA LEU A 9 42.79 13.64 28.51
C LEU A 9 42.03 14.25 27.34
N LEU A 10 42.39 13.90 26.11
CA LEU A 10 41.53 14.08 24.95
C LEU A 10 40.70 12.80 24.79
N ALA A 11 39.50 12.80 25.35
CA ALA A 11 38.50 11.78 25.07
C ALA A 11 37.89 12.09 23.70
N LEU A 12 38.28 11.30 22.69
CA LEU A 12 37.64 11.31 21.38
C LEU A 12 36.25 10.70 21.55
N ALA A 13 35.22 11.55 21.54
CA ALA A 13 33.84 11.12 21.53
C ALA A 13 33.54 10.43 20.20
N CYS A 14 33.52 9.10 20.20
CA CYS A 14 32.85 8.29 19.19
C CYS A 14 31.34 8.58 19.29
N LEU A 15 30.90 9.65 18.65
CA LEU A 15 29.49 9.89 18.39
C LEU A 15 28.98 8.71 17.57
N GLY A 16 28.16 7.89 18.24
CA GLY A 16 27.47 6.75 17.66
C GLY A 16 26.68 7.17 16.43
N GLY A 17 27.17 6.76 15.26
CA GLY A 17 26.32 6.56 14.10
C GLY A 17 25.51 5.30 14.34
N VAL A 18 24.41 5.42 15.09
CA VAL A 18 23.34 4.42 15.05
C VAL A 18 22.75 4.52 13.65
N SER A 19 23.27 3.74 12.71
CA SER A 19 22.57 3.44 11.46
C SER A 19 21.40 2.52 11.82
N ALA A 20 20.31 3.13 12.29
CA ALA A 20 18.98 2.54 12.24
C ALA A 20 18.23 3.25 11.09
N SER A 21 17.53 2.59 10.18
CA SER A 21 17.22 1.18 10.07
C SER A 21 17.20 0.80 8.59
N ALA A 22 17.47 -0.46 8.29
CA ALA A 22 16.87 -1.07 7.11
C ALA A 22 15.38 -0.74 7.18
N ALA A 23 14.84 -0.07 6.15
CA ALA A 23 13.41 0.15 6.04
C ALA A 23 12.74 -1.21 6.21
N GLU A 24 12.05 -1.42 7.33
CA GLU A 24 11.28 -2.65 7.54
C GLU A 24 10.19 -2.64 6.47
N SER A 25 10.46 -3.41 5.41
CA SER A 25 9.59 -3.51 4.26
C SER A 25 8.25 -4.05 4.74
N PHE A 26 7.17 -3.39 4.33
CA PHE A 26 5.82 -3.93 4.42
C PHE A 26 5.80 -5.41 4.02
N PRO A 27 5.56 -6.37 4.94
CA PRO A 27 5.66 -7.77 4.60
C PRO A 27 4.46 -8.16 3.75
N LEU A 28 4.60 -8.15 2.42
CA LEU A 28 3.52 -8.48 1.50
C LEU A 28 3.06 -9.92 1.72
N THR A 29 1.79 -10.11 2.09
CA THR A 29 1.18 -11.43 2.22
C THR A 29 0.57 -11.86 0.89
N ASP A 30 0.56 -13.16 0.62
CA ASP A 30 -0.09 -13.71 -0.58
C ASP A 30 -1.59 -13.43 -0.61
N ASP A 31 -2.23 -13.38 0.56
CA ASP A 31 -3.63 -12.99 0.72
C ASP A 31 -3.88 -11.54 0.26
N PHE A 32 -3.05 -10.59 0.67
CA PHE A 32 -3.16 -9.20 0.20
C PHE A 32 -2.86 -9.08 -1.28
N VAL A 33 -1.86 -9.81 -1.80
CA VAL A 33 -1.55 -9.83 -3.24
C VAL A 33 -2.73 -10.40 -4.04
N ALA A 34 -3.36 -11.48 -3.58
CA ALA A 34 -4.55 -12.05 -4.23
C ALA A 34 -5.71 -11.06 -4.26
N TYR A 35 -5.94 -10.34 -3.16
CA TYR A 35 -6.88 -9.23 -3.13
C TYR A 35 -6.51 -8.13 -4.13
N MET A 36 -5.25 -7.67 -4.17
CA MET A 36 -4.82 -6.62 -5.09
C MET A 36 -4.96 -7.03 -6.56
N LYS A 37 -4.86 -8.31 -6.90
CA LYS A 37 -5.17 -8.82 -8.25
C LYS A 37 -6.66 -8.64 -8.60
N SER A 38 -7.55 -9.03 -7.70
CA SER A 38 -9.01 -9.04 -7.94
C SER A 38 -9.60 -7.65 -8.13
N VAL A 39 -8.94 -6.63 -7.62
CA VAL A 39 -9.36 -5.23 -7.70
C VAL A 39 -8.64 -4.41 -8.78
N THR A 40 -7.41 -4.77 -9.13
CA THR A 40 -6.61 -3.99 -10.10
C THR A 40 -6.96 -4.35 -11.53
N ASN A 41 -7.14 -5.64 -11.84
CA ASN A 41 -7.59 -6.11 -13.15
C ASN A 41 -8.63 -7.25 -13.02
N PRO A 42 -9.84 -6.97 -12.48
CA PRO A 42 -10.86 -7.99 -12.17
C PRO A 42 -11.34 -8.81 -13.36
N HIS A 43 -11.18 -8.29 -14.58
CA HIS A 43 -11.68 -8.91 -15.80
C HIS A 43 -10.58 -9.54 -16.64
N ASP A 44 -9.36 -9.60 -16.12
CA ASP A 44 -8.18 -10.06 -16.86
C ASP A 44 -8.05 -9.37 -18.23
N PHE A 45 -8.25 -8.05 -18.26
CA PHE A 45 -8.12 -7.29 -19.50
C PHE A 45 -6.75 -7.52 -20.14
N GLY A 46 -6.75 -7.67 -21.47
CA GLY A 46 -5.55 -7.96 -22.24
C GLY A 46 -5.08 -9.42 -22.15
N ARG A 47 -5.79 -10.32 -21.44
CA ARG A 47 -5.42 -11.73 -21.40
C ARG A 47 -5.70 -12.42 -22.74
N ARG A 48 -4.69 -13.04 -23.32
CA ARG A 48 -4.77 -13.86 -24.55
C ARG A 48 -3.62 -14.87 -24.57
N ASP A 49 -3.84 -16.07 -25.09
CA ASP A 49 -2.79 -17.10 -25.23
C ASP A 49 -1.99 -17.35 -23.94
N GLY A 50 -2.65 -17.31 -22.79
CA GLY A 50 -2.02 -17.49 -21.48
C GLY A 50 -1.15 -16.32 -20.99
N LYS A 51 -1.10 -15.20 -21.73
CA LYS A 51 -0.30 -14.00 -21.41
C LYS A 51 -1.16 -12.75 -21.27
N PHE A 52 -0.65 -11.75 -20.59
CA PHE A 52 -1.22 -10.41 -20.56
C PHE A 52 -0.61 -9.55 -21.67
N PHE A 53 -1.46 -8.84 -22.40
CA PHE A 53 -1.08 -7.85 -23.38
C PHE A 53 -1.51 -6.46 -22.91
N PRO A 54 -0.88 -5.38 -23.41
CA PRO A 54 -1.29 -4.02 -23.09
C PRO A 54 -2.78 -3.77 -23.39
N TYR A 55 -3.49 -3.17 -22.43
CA TYR A 55 -4.89 -2.76 -22.52
C TYR A 55 -5.07 -1.28 -22.15
N SER A 56 -6.20 -0.69 -22.54
CA SER A 56 -6.52 0.70 -22.23
C SER A 56 -7.29 0.84 -20.91
N THR A 57 -6.97 1.89 -20.16
CA THR A 57 -7.73 2.35 -19.01
C THR A 57 -7.88 3.87 -19.08
N ARG A 58 -8.69 4.47 -18.20
CA ARG A 58 -8.75 5.93 -18.03
C ARG A 58 -7.40 6.56 -17.66
N TYR A 59 -6.48 5.77 -17.09
CA TYR A 59 -5.14 6.21 -16.68
C TYR A 59 -4.05 5.84 -17.70
N GLY A 60 -4.42 5.66 -18.98
CA GLY A 60 -3.51 5.29 -20.07
C GLY A 60 -3.36 3.78 -20.27
N ARG A 61 -2.27 3.39 -20.95
CA ARG A 61 -1.96 2.01 -21.30
C ARG A 61 -1.40 1.24 -20.12
N ARG A 62 -1.98 0.07 -19.86
CA ARG A 62 -1.65 -0.81 -18.73
C ARG A 62 -1.40 -2.24 -19.20
N ILE A 63 -0.68 -3.03 -18.41
CA ILE A 63 -0.49 -4.48 -18.62
C ILE A 63 -0.56 -5.22 -17.29
N GLY A 64 -0.95 -6.50 -17.33
CA GLY A 64 -1.03 -7.35 -16.14
C GLY A 64 -1.99 -6.77 -15.09
N TYR A 65 -1.49 -6.55 -13.88
CA TYR A 65 -2.23 -5.95 -12.78
C TYR A 65 -1.97 -4.43 -12.68
N GLY A 66 -2.28 -3.69 -13.75
CA GLY A 66 -2.33 -2.21 -13.73
C GLY A 66 -0.98 -1.48 -13.87
N ARG A 67 0.10 -2.19 -14.25
CA ARG A 67 1.41 -1.55 -14.51
C ARG A 67 1.33 -0.67 -15.75
N ALA A 68 1.82 0.57 -15.67
CA ALA A 68 1.95 1.44 -16.84
C ALA A 68 2.93 0.84 -17.85
N VAL A 69 2.58 0.89 -19.15
CA VAL A 69 3.43 0.35 -20.21
C VAL A 69 3.59 1.35 -21.36
N GLY A 70 4.85 1.70 -21.64
CA GLY A 70 5.25 2.43 -22.84
C GLY A 70 6.02 1.57 -23.84
N ASP A 71 6.50 0.39 -23.41
CA ASP A 71 7.26 -0.52 -24.26
C ASP A 71 6.35 -1.20 -25.29
N THR A 72 6.57 -0.85 -26.56
CA THR A 72 5.82 -1.40 -27.69
C THR A 72 6.09 -2.88 -27.93
N ALA A 73 7.22 -3.44 -27.47
CA ALA A 73 7.56 -4.85 -27.67
C ALA A 73 6.54 -5.77 -26.97
N LEU A 74 6.00 -5.34 -25.83
CA LEU A 74 5.00 -6.09 -25.07
C LEU A 74 3.66 -6.26 -25.80
N TYR A 75 3.36 -5.43 -26.81
CA TYR A 75 2.18 -5.62 -27.67
C TYR A 75 2.28 -6.89 -28.52
N ARG A 76 3.50 -7.37 -28.81
CA ARG A 76 3.73 -8.60 -29.57
C ARG A 76 4.04 -9.79 -28.67
N ALA A 77 4.91 -9.60 -27.69
CA ALA A 77 5.41 -10.70 -26.87
C ALA A 77 4.44 -11.14 -25.75
N GLY A 78 3.66 -10.19 -25.22
CA GLY A 78 2.88 -10.36 -23.99
C GLY A 78 3.77 -10.54 -22.75
N GLU A 79 3.13 -10.50 -21.58
CA GLU A 79 3.70 -10.71 -20.26
C GLU A 79 3.15 -12.00 -19.66
N THR A 80 4.00 -12.84 -19.07
CA THR A 80 3.54 -14.07 -18.44
C THR A 80 2.81 -13.77 -17.12
N PRO A 81 1.94 -14.68 -16.63
CA PRO A 81 1.23 -14.45 -15.36
C PRO A 81 2.18 -14.33 -14.17
N ALA A 82 3.28 -15.09 -14.18
CA ALA A 82 4.31 -15.02 -13.15
C ALA A 82 5.04 -13.66 -13.17
N ALA A 83 5.37 -13.14 -14.36
CA ALA A 83 5.96 -11.80 -14.49
C ALA A 83 5.00 -10.71 -14.04
N ALA A 84 3.70 -10.81 -14.39
CA ALA A 84 2.68 -9.89 -13.92
C ALA A 84 2.54 -9.90 -12.39
N ASP A 85 2.58 -11.08 -11.75
CA ASP A 85 2.58 -11.22 -10.29
C ASP A 85 3.80 -10.57 -9.65
N GLN A 86 5.00 -10.85 -10.18
CA GLN A 86 6.24 -10.26 -9.67
C GLN A 86 6.24 -8.73 -9.80
N HIS A 87 5.75 -8.20 -10.93
CA HIS A 87 5.60 -6.76 -11.12
C HIS A 87 4.58 -6.14 -10.17
N LEU A 88 3.46 -6.81 -9.89
CA LEU A 88 2.50 -6.35 -8.89
C LEU A 88 3.16 -6.27 -7.51
N ARG A 89 3.83 -7.34 -7.06
CA ARG A 89 4.52 -7.35 -5.76
C ARG A 89 5.56 -6.25 -5.64
N SER A 90 6.36 -6.07 -6.69
CA SER A 90 7.38 -5.02 -6.75
C SER A 90 6.75 -3.62 -6.70
N GLY A 91 5.64 -3.43 -7.41
CA GLY A 91 4.87 -2.20 -7.39
C GLY A 91 4.29 -1.88 -6.02
N LEU A 92 3.68 -2.86 -5.35
CA LEU A 92 3.13 -2.71 -4.00
C LEU A 92 4.24 -2.35 -2.98
N ALA A 93 5.40 -2.99 -3.09
CA ALA A 93 6.55 -2.69 -2.22
C ALA A 93 7.08 -1.27 -2.45
N ALA A 94 7.20 -0.84 -3.71
CA ALA A 94 7.63 0.51 -4.06
C ALA A 94 6.63 1.57 -3.56
N THR A 95 5.33 1.32 -3.74
CA THR A 95 4.27 2.20 -3.20
C THR A 95 4.33 2.28 -1.68
N ALA A 96 4.55 1.17 -0.97
CA ALA A 96 4.68 1.19 0.48
C ALA A 96 5.87 2.04 0.95
N ALA A 97 7.01 1.97 0.26
CA ALA A 97 8.18 2.79 0.57
C ALA A 97 7.94 4.29 0.31
N GLU A 98 7.30 4.63 -0.81
CA GLU A 98 6.92 6.02 -1.12
C GLU A 98 5.90 6.56 -0.12
N LEU A 99 4.90 5.76 0.24
CA LEU A 99 3.89 6.08 1.26
C LEU A 99 4.52 6.29 2.63
N ALA A 100 5.51 5.48 3.03
CA ALA A 100 6.22 5.66 4.30
C ALA A 100 6.93 7.02 4.36
N THR A 101 7.55 7.44 3.24
CA THR A 101 8.18 8.76 3.11
C THR A 101 7.14 9.88 3.20
N TRP A 102 6.00 9.73 2.53
CA TRP A 102 4.90 10.69 2.60
C TRP A 102 4.33 10.80 4.02
N LEU A 103 4.07 9.68 4.71
CA LEU A 103 3.56 9.66 6.08
C LEU A 103 4.52 10.32 7.07
N ALA A 104 5.83 10.06 6.97
CA ALA A 104 6.82 10.68 7.85
C ALA A 104 6.80 12.22 7.77
N ARG A 105 6.41 12.79 6.62
CA ARG A 105 6.24 14.23 6.45
C ARG A 105 4.90 14.74 6.96
N GLU A 106 3.80 14.06 6.61
CA GLU A 106 2.44 14.55 6.91
C GLU A 106 1.95 14.21 8.33
N PHE A 107 2.48 13.13 8.91
CA PHE A 107 2.11 12.56 10.21
C PHE A 107 3.36 11.98 10.93
N PRO A 108 4.31 12.83 11.36
CA PRO A 108 5.61 12.38 11.89
C PRO A 108 5.50 11.47 13.12
N ASP A 109 4.45 11.61 13.93
CA ASP A 109 4.21 10.79 15.14
C ASP A 109 3.61 9.41 14.85
N ARG A 110 3.31 9.10 13.58
CA ARG A 110 2.67 7.86 13.13
C ARG A 110 3.45 7.22 11.98
N PRO A 111 4.68 6.73 12.22
CA PRO A 111 5.47 6.11 11.17
C PRO A 111 4.80 4.84 10.64
N PHE A 112 4.91 4.60 9.34
CA PHE A 112 4.24 3.49 8.65
C PHE A 112 4.54 2.11 9.28
N ALA A 113 5.77 1.89 9.73
CA ALA A 113 6.20 0.63 10.36
C ALA A 113 5.53 0.36 11.72
N ALA A 114 5.05 1.39 12.42
CA ALA A 114 4.36 1.26 13.71
C ALA A 114 2.85 1.01 13.57
N LEU A 115 2.32 1.07 12.35
CA LEU A 115 0.91 0.84 12.07
C LEU A 115 0.59 -0.66 12.13
N ASP A 116 -0.64 -0.98 12.51
CA ASP A 116 -1.11 -2.34 12.42
C ASP A 116 -1.26 -2.78 10.95
N ARG A 117 -1.44 -4.09 10.75
CA ARG A 117 -1.51 -4.67 9.41
C ARG A 117 -2.64 -4.12 8.56
N THR A 118 -3.80 -3.89 9.16
CA THR A 118 -5.00 -3.40 8.49
C THR A 118 -4.79 -1.97 8.00
N GLN A 119 -4.21 -1.13 8.86
CA GLN A 119 -3.84 0.25 8.53
C GLN A 119 -2.85 0.30 7.37
N GLN A 120 -1.78 -0.49 7.43
CA GLN A 120 -0.77 -0.57 6.37
C GLN A 120 -1.40 -0.99 5.04
N GLU A 121 -2.21 -2.06 5.04
CA GLU A 121 -2.85 -2.58 3.84
C GLU A 121 -3.83 -1.59 3.23
N LEU A 122 -4.67 -0.91 4.03
CA LEU A 122 -5.61 0.10 3.53
C LEU A 122 -4.90 1.29 2.87
N LEU A 123 -3.82 1.78 3.49
CA LEU A 123 -3.06 2.89 2.94
C LEU A 123 -2.34 2.47 1.66
N VAL A 124 -1.73 1.29 1.61
CA VAL A 124 -1.07 0.75 0.41
C VAL A 124 -2.08 0.49 -0.70
N ASP A 125 -3.25 -0.06 -0.38
CA ASP A 125 -4.37 -0.28 -1.30
C ASP A 125 -4.75 1.04 -2.00
N HIS A 126 -5.08 2.08 -1.22
CA HIS A 126 -5.45 3.38 -1.75
C HIS A 126 -4.31 3.99 -2.56
N ALA A 127 -3.09 4.02 -2.01
CA ALA A 127 -1.92 4.63 -2.64
C ALA A 127 -1.52 3.91 -3.95
N TYR A 128 -1.65 2.59 -4.03
CA TYR A 128 -1.35 1.86 -5.26
C TYR A 128 -2.41 2.12 -6.34
N THR A 129 -3.66 2.32 -5.93
CA THR A 129 -4.79 2.54 -6.84
C THR A 129 -4.78 3.96 -7.43
N GLU A 130 -4.60 4.98 -6.59
CA GLU A 130 -4.71 6.39 -7.00
C GLU A 130 -3.35 7.13 -7.08
N GLY A 131 -2.29 6.55 -6.52
CA GLY A 131 -0.97 7.18 -6.36
C GLY A 131 -0.82 7.84 -4.98
N VAL A 132 0.41 7.83 -4.43
CA VAL A 132 0.72 8.40 -3.10
C VAL A 132 0.38 9.89 -3.04
N ALA A 133 0.63 10.63 -4.12
CA ALA A 133 0.29 12.05 -4.21
C ALA A 133 -1.22 12.35 -4.13
N GLN A 134 -2.08 11.36 -4.37
CA GLN A 134 -3.53 11.47 -4.31
C GLN A 134 -4.12 10.97 -2.98
N VAL A 135 -3.27 10.56 -2.02
CA VAL A 135 -3.74 10.16 -0.69
C VAL A 135 -4.27 11.40 0.04
N ASN A 136 -5.59 11.45 0.22
CA ASN A 136 -6.24 12.53 0.97
C ASN A 136 -5.87 12.44 2.46
N ARG A 137 -5.51 13.58 3.06
CA ARG A 137 -5.18 13.70 4.49
C ARG A 137 -6.32 13.23 5.40
N ALA A 138 -7.59 13.45 5.04
CA ALA A 138 -8.74 12.99 5.82
C ALA A 138 -8.83 11.46 5.86
N PHE A 139 -8.70 10.81 4.70
CA PHE A 139 -8.61 9.35 4.60
C PHE A 139 -7.44 8.80 5.44
N ALA A 140 -6.24 9.35 5.23
CA ALA A 140 -5.06 8.91 5.97
C ALA A 140 -5.27 9.07 7.48
N ALA A 141 -5.80 10.21 7.94
CA ALA A 141 -6.04 10.47 9.35
C ALA A 141 -7.08 9.50 9.95
N ALA A 142 -8.15 9.16 9.22
CA ALA A 142 -9.12 8.16 9.65
C ALA A 142 -8.47 6.78 9.81
N VAL A 143 -7.68 6.33 8.83
CA VAL A 143 -6.95 5.05 8.90
C VAL A 143 -5.97 5.05 10.08
N LEU A 144 -5.18 6.11 10.25
CA LEU A 144 -4.20 6.22 11.32
C LEU A 144 -4.83 6.17 12.72
N ARG A 145 -6.07 6.63 12.88
CA ARG A 145 -6.82 6.56 14.14
C ARG A 145 -7.65 5.27 14.29
N ALA A 146 -7.66 4.40 13.28
CA ALA A 146 -8.59 3.28 13.19
C ALA A 146 -10.07 3.72 13.30
N ASP A 147 -10.36 4.91 12.75
CA ASP A 147 -11.68 5.54 12.75
C ASP A 147 -12.48 5.05 11.53
N TRP A 148 -12.91 3.79 11.64
CA TRP A 148 -13.56 3.07 10.55
C TRP A 148 -14.95 3.59 10.22
N ASP A 149 -15.63 4.16 11.21
CA ASP A 149 -16.92 4.78 11.01
C ASP A 149 -16.79 6.02 10.12
N ALA A 150 -15.85 6.92 10.42
CA ALA A 150 -15.56 8.05 9.54
C ALA A 150 -15.12 7.60 8.13
N LEU A 151 -14.28 6.56 8.04
CA LEU A 151 -13.83 6.04 6.74
C LEU A 151 -15.00 5.60 5.85
N LEU A 152 -15.96 4.87 6.43
CA LEU A 152 -17.07 4.28 5.71
C LEU A 152 -18.23 5.27 5.49
N ASP A 153 -18.65 5.98 6.53
CA ASP A 153 -19.85 6.82 6.49
C ASP A 153 -19.59 8.11 5.69
N ASP A 154 -18.37 8.67 5.76
CA ASP A 154 -17.96 9.83 4.94
C ASP A 154 -17.43 9.43 3.56
N HIS A 155 -17.46 8.13 3.23
CA HIS A 155 -17.02 7.59 1.93
C HIS A 155 -15.59 8.02 1.56
N LEU A 156 -14.69 8.08 2.54
CA LEU A 156 -13.32 8.56 2.36
C LEU A 156 -12.50 7.68 1.40
N TYR A 157 -12.93 6.44 1.17
CA TYR A 157 -12.36 5.58 0.15
C TYR A 157 -13.42 4.70 -0.55
N VAL A 158 -13.54 4.89 -1.86
CA VAL A 158 -14.36 4.05 -2.76
C VAL A 158 -13.52 3.70 -3.99
N ARG A 159 -13.38 2.41 -4.28
CA ARG A 159 -12.39 1.92 -5.25
C ARG A 159 -12.85 1.96 -6.71
N GLY A 160 -14.16 1.97 -6.95
CA GLY A 160 -14.76 2.09 -8.27
C GLY A 160 -15.76 3.23 -8.31
N LEU A 161 -15.66 4.10 -9.32
CA LEU A 161 -16.72 5.07 -9.62
C LEU A 161 -17.97 4.32 -10.09
N GLY A 162 -19.10 4.51 -9.39
CA GLY A 162 -20.37 3.84 -9.64
C GLY A 162 -21.18 3.68 -8.35
N ASN A 163 -22.37 3.09 -8.42
CA ASN A 163 -23.17 2.80 -7.23
C ASN A 163 -22.36 1.91 -6.28
N TRP A 164 -22.07 2.39 -5.08
CA TRP A 164 -21.62 1.54 -3.99
C TRP A 164 -22.80 0.68 -3.53
N PRO A 165 -22.66 -0.66 -3.38
CA PRO A 165 -21.46 -1.49 -3.48
C PRO A 165 -21.29 -2.25 -4.82
N ASP A 166 -21.98 -1.86 -5.90
CA ASP A 166 -22.26 -2.72 -7.06
C ASP A 166 -21.07 -3.06 -7.98
N THR A 167 -19.95 -2.35 -7.89
CA THR A 167 -18.76 -2.67 -8.70
C THR A 167 -17.99 -3.86 -8.14
N ILE A 168 -17.38 -4.69 -8.98
CA ILE A 168 -16.56 -5.85 -8.54
C ILE A 168 -15.46 -5.43 -7.57
N LYS A 169 -14.85 -4.26 -7.79
CA LYS A 169 -13.79 -3.71 -6.94
C LYS A 169 -14.31 -3.34 -5.56
N ASN A 170 -15.48 -2.68 -5.50
CA ASN A 170 -16.12 -2.29 -4.25
C ASN A 170 -16.62 -3.51 -3.46
N ARG A 171 -17.16 -4.54 -4.16
CA ARG A 171 -17.50 -5.82 -3.52
C ARG A 171 -16.28 -6.53 -2.94
N ALA A 172 -15.17 -6.60 -3.67
CA ALA A 172 -13.95 -7.21 -3.17
C ALA A 172 -13.38 -6.46 -1.95
N PHE A 173 -13.40 -5.12 -1.97
CA PHE A 173 -13.04 -4.29 -0.82
C PHE A 173 -13.96 -4.60 0.38
N GLY A 174 -15.29 -4.55 0.17
CA GLY A 174 -16.27 -4.83 1.22
C GLY A 174 -16.11 -6.24 1.78
N GLN A 175 -15.87 -7.24 0.94
CA GLN A 175 -15.58 -8.61 1.39
C GLN A 175 -14.32 -8.70 2.24
N ARG A 176 -13.23 -8.00 1.88
CA ARG A 176 -12.00 -8.04 2.69
C ARG A 176 -12.17 -7.33 4.03
N TRP A 177 -12.82 -6.17 4.02
CA TRP A 177 -12.72 -5.20 5.10
C TRP A 177 -14.00 -4.96 5.89
N ILE A 178 -15.17 -5.38 5.41
CA ILE A 178 -16.46 -5.04 6.03
C ILE A 178 -17.27 -6.30 6.34
N TYR A 179 -17.45 -7.17 5.34
CA TYR A 179 -18.40 -8.28 5.38
C TYR A 179 -17.76 -9.67 5.53
N GLY A 180 -16.45 -9.79 5.33
CA GLY A 180 -15.76 -11.09 5.32
C GLY A 180 -15.43 -11.60 6.72
N ASP A 181 -14.17 -11.98 6.92
CA ASP A 181 -13.70 -12.48 8.20
C ASP A 181 -13.96 -11.44 9.31
N LYS A 182 -14.83 -11.81 10.27
CA LYS A 182 -15.22 -10.93 11.39
C LYS A 182 -14.03 -10.51 12.26
N THR A 183 -12.93 -11.25 12.21
CA THR A 183 -11.68 -10.89 12.92
C THR A 183 -10.86 -9.82 12.20
N LYS A 184 -11.19 -9.53 10.93
CA LYS A 184 -10.53 -8.55 10.07
C LYS A 184 -11.45 -7.42 9.62
N ALA A 185 -12.75 -7.51 9.94
CA ALA A 185 -13.73 -6.49 9.59
C ALA A 185 -13.45 -5.18 10.34
N LEU A 186 -13.36 -4.08 9.60
CA LEU A 186 -13.24 -2.71 10.10
C LEU A 186 -14.44 -2.35 11.00
N ARG A 187 -15.64 -2.82 10.62
CA ARG A 187 -16.84 -2.72 11.45
C ARG A 187 -17.36 -4.12 11.75
N PRO A 188 -17.28 -4.61 13.00
CA PRO A 188 -17.95 -5.84 13.38
C PRO A 188 -19.44 -5.71 13.08
N LEU A 189 -20.01 -6.62 12.29
CA LEU A 189 -21.46 -6.67 12.10
C LEU A 189 -22.12 -6.81 13.49
N PRO A 190 -23.19 -6.03 13.79
CA PRO A 190 -23.90 -6.19 15.04
C PRO A 190 -24.23 -7.67 15.22
N ARG A 191 -23.93 -8.22 16.41
CA ARG A 191 -24.33 -9.58 16.72
C ARG A 191 -25.84 -9.63 16.53
N ALA A 192 -26.32 -10.51 15.66
CA ALA A 192 -27.74 -10.80 15.56
C ALA A 192 -28.18 -11.21 16.98
N GLY A 193 -29.01 -10.36 17.59
CA GLY A 193 -29.63 -10.62 18.88
C GLY A 193 -30.71 -11.67 18.77
#